data_AF-A0A0T9MYU3-F1
#
_entry.id   AF-A0A0T9MYU3-F1
#
_cell.length_a   1.000
_cell.length_b   1.000
_cell.length_c   1.000
_cell.angle_alpha   90.00
_cell.angle_beta   90.00
_cell.angle_gamma   90.00
#
_symmetry.space_group_name_H-M   'P 1'
#
loop_
_entity.id
_entity.type
_entity.pdbx_description
1 polymer ?
#
loop_
_entity_poly.entity_id
_entity_poly.type
_entity_poly.pdbx_seq_one_letter_code
_entity_poly.pdbx_strand_id
1 'polypeptide(L)' 'MTVTRKKPVSKRKPQRNTLYLPSVVRDEVERISVEISYRRGRRISDSGFVQYLIKTYSHQAIEKLINGADDDSDD' A
#
# COMPACT_ATOMS: atom_id res chain seq x y z
N MET A 1 23.61 6.95 47.81
CA MET A 1 23.33 6.18 46.57
C MET A 1 22.33 6.96 45.73
N THR A 2 22.75 7.52 44.60
CA THR A 2 21.89 8.30 43.71
C THR A 2 21.35 7.41 42.60
N VAL A 3 20.04 7.17 42.62
CA VAL A 3 19.36 6.32 41.63
C VAL A 3 19.24 7.07 40.32
N THR A 4 20.02 6.67 39.31
CA THR A 4 19.92 7.21 37.96
C THR A 4 18.63 6.72 37.29
N ARG A 5 17.65 7.63 37.12
CA ARG A 5 16.44 7.35 36.34
C ARG A 5 16.81 7.16 34.86
N LYS A 6 16.59 5.96 34.32
CA LYS A 6 16.70 5.68 32.87
C LYS A 6 15.66 6.51 32.11
N LYS A 7 16.11 7.30 31.14
CA LYS A 7 15.23 8.05 30.21
C LYS A 7 14.34 7.06 29.45
N PRO A 8 13.04 7.35 29.25
CA PRO A 8 12.17 6.47 28.47
C PRO A 8 12.65 6.40 27.02
N VAL A 9 12.67 5.18 26.48
CA VAL A 9 12.96 4.91 25.06
C VAL A 9 12.05 5.78 24.21
N SER A 10 12.65 6.71 23.45
CA SER A 10 11.96 7.54 22.47
C SER A 10 11.12 6.65 21.54
N LYS A 11 9.78 6.72 21.66
CA LYS A 11 8.86 6.13 20.69
C LYS A 11 9.17 6.75 19.33
N ARG A 12 9.93 6.04 18.48
CA ARG A 12 10.19 6.48 17.10
C ARG A 12 8.85 6.73 16.44
N LYS A 13 8.69 7.88 15.79
CA LYS A 13 7.46 8.19 15.03
C LYS A 13 7.24 7.04 14.03
N PRO A 14 6.01 6.52 13.89
CA PRO A 14 5.74 5.48 12.90
C PRO A 14 6.18 5.99 11.53
N GLN A 15 6.99 5.20 10.85
CA GLN A 15 7.51 5.53 9.54
C GLN A 15 6.31 5.62 8.58
N ARG A 16 6.11 6.79 7.98
CA ARG A 16 5.01 6.99 7.03
C ARG A 16 5.43 6.36 5.71
N ASN A 17 4.88 5.18 5.42
CA ASN A 17 5.07 4.51 4.13
C ASN A 17 4.20 5.21 3.07
N THR A 18 4.70 6.35 2.58
CA THR A 18 4.03 7.13 1.53
C THR A 18 4.46 6.58 0.18
N LEU A 19 3.49 6.10 -0.60
CA LEU A 19 3.70 5.65 -1.98
C LEU A 19 3.26 6.78 -2.93
N TYR A 20 4.10 7.12 -3.90
CA TYR A 20 3.74 8.08 -4.94
C TYR A 20 3.19 7.32 -6.14
N LEU A 21 1.96 7.68 -6.52
CA LEU A 21 1.27 7.15 -7.69
C LEU A 21 1.02 8.29 -8.68
N PRO A 22 1.04 8.01 -9.99
CA PRO A 22 0.48 8.92 -10.98
C PRO A 22 -0.97 9.29 -10.64
N SER A 23 -1.40 10.49 -11.01
CA SER A 23 -2.75 10.98 -10.71
C SER A 23 -3.84 10.03 -11.20
N VAL A 24 -3.73 9.57 -12.45
CA VAL A 24 -4.68 8.65 -13.07
C VAL A 24 -4.83 7.36 -12.25
N VAL A 25 -3.71 6.74 -11.88
CA VAL A 25 -3.69 5.51 -11.08
C VAL A 25 -4.28 5.73 -9.69
N ARG A 26 -4.01 6.89 -9.07
CA ARG A 26 -4.59 7.23 -7.76
C ARG A 26 -6.11 7.34 -7.84
N ASP A 27 -6.63 8.02 -8.87
CA ASP A 27 -8.07 8.24 -9.04
C ASP A 27 -8.79 6.91 -9.34
N GLU A 28 -8.14 5.97 -10.05
CA GLU A 28 -8.63 4.60 -10.23
C GLU A 28 -8.68 3.81 -8.93
N VAL A 29 -7.61 3.87 -8.12
CA VAL A 29 -7.55 3.20 -6.81
C VAL A 29 -8.69 3.68 -5.91
N GLU A 30 -8.95 4.99 -5.88
CA GLU A 30 -10.07 5.57 -5.13
C GLU A 30 -11.42 5.03 -5.65
N ARG A 31 -11.64 5.08 -6.97
CA ARG A 31 -12.88 4.59 -7.60
C ARG A 31 -13.16 3.13 -7.26
N ILE A 32 -12.15 2.26 -7.39
CA ILE A 32 -12.26 0.83 -7.08
C ILE A 32 -12.53 0.62 -5.59
N SER A 33 -11.84 1.35 -4.72
CA SER A 33 -12.00 1.24 -3.26
C SER A 33 -13.41 1.65 -2.82
N VAL A 34 -13.99 2.69 -3.42
CA VAL A 34 -15.38 3.11 -3.20
C VAL A 34 -16.35 2.04 -3.67
N GLU A 35 -16.15 1.47 -4.86
CA GLU A 35 -17.04 0.45 -5.40
C GLU A 35 -17.02 -0.84 -4.57
N ILE A 36 -15.84 -1.31 -4.14
CA ILE A 36 -15.70 -2.43 -3.21
C ILE A 36 -16.43 -2.12 -1.90
N SER A 37 -16.27 -0.91 -1.37
CA SER A 37 -16.92 -0.50 -0.11
C SER A 37 -18.43 -0.60 -0.20
N TYR A 38 -19.00 -0.13 -1.31
CA TYR A 38 -20.43 -0.18 -1.58
C TYR A 38 -20.94 -1.61 -1.68
N ARG A 39 -20.32 -2.44 -2.54
CA ARG A 39 -20.73 -3.84 -2.76
C ARG A 39 -20.60 -4.71 -1.50
N ARG A 40 -19.60 -4.43 -0.66
CA ARG A 40 -19.34 -5.18 0.57
C ARG A 40 -20.14 -4.66 1.78
N GLY A 41 -20.76 -3.49 1.67
CA GLY A 41 -21.42 -2.81 2.79
C GLY A 41 -20.46 -2.39 3.91
N ARG A 42 -19.16 -2.27 3.62
CA ARG A 42 -18.12 -1.94 4.59
C ARG A 42 -17.07 -1.04 3.96
N ARG A 43 -16.84 0.12 4.56
CA ARG A 43 -15.81 1.08 4.12
C ARG A 43 -14.41 0.46 4.17
N ILE A 44 -13.71 0.49 3.04
CA ILE A 44 -12.28 0.20 2.91
C ILE A 44 -11.53 1.50 2.58
N SER A 45 -10.31 1.65 3.08
CA SER A 45 -9.42 2.73 2.65
C SER A 45 -8.62 2.31 1.44
N ASP A 46 -8.19 3.27 0.62
CA ASP A 46 -7.32 3.04 -0.54
C ASP A 46 -6.06 2.26 -0.15
N SER A 47 -5.46 2.64 0.99
CA SER A 47 -4.32 1.92 1.57
C SER A 47 -4.64 0.47 1.94
N GLY A 48 -5.87 0.18 2.36
CA GLY A 48 -6.34 -1.17 2.66
C GLY A 48 -6.52 -2.00 1.39
N PHE A 49 -7.01 -1.39 0.31
CA PHE A 49 -7.09 -2.03 -0.99
C PHE A 49 -5.70 -2.34 -1.56
N VAL A 50 -4.76 -1.38 -1.54
CA VAL A 50 -3.38 -1.60 -2.00
C VAL A 50 -2.69 -2.69 -1.16
N GLN A 51 -2.88 -2.70 0.16
CA GLN A 51 -2.35 -3.78 1.01
C GLN A 51 -2.94 -5.15 0.67
N TYR A 52 -4.22 -5.22 0.31
CA TYR A 52 -4.84 -6.46 -0.15
C TYR A 52 -4.17 -6.94 -1.44
N LEU A 53 -3.98 -6.05 -2.43
CA LEU A 53 -3.31 -6.41 -3.68
C LEU A 53 -1.91 -6.96 -3.45
N ILE A 54 -1.11 -6.31 -2.61
CA ILE A 54 0.24 -6.79 -2.27
C ILE A 54 0.18 -8.18 -1.63
N LYS A 55 -0.71 -8.39 -0.65
CA LYS A 55 -0.80 -9.68 0.05
C LYS A 55 -1.29 -10.81 -0.83
N THR A 56 -2.18 -10.52 -1.78
CA THR A 56 -2.84 -11.54 -2.60
C THR A 56 -2.10 -11.81 -3.91
N TYR A 57 -1.48 -10.80 -4.53
CA TYR A 57 -0.96 -10.89 -5.90
C TYR A 57 0.53 -10.53 -6.05
N SER A 58 1.25 -10.22 -4.96
CA SER A 58 2.67 -9.82 -5.05
C SER A 58 3.55 -10.84 -5.77
N HIS A 59 3.37 -12.13 -5.48
CA HIS A 59 4.20 -13.17 -6.11
C HIS A 59 4.00 -13.21 -7.63
N GLN A 60 2.75 -13.19 -8.08
CA GLN A 60 2.41 -13.16 -9.51
C GLN A 60 2.94 -11.88 -10.18
N ALA A 61 2.85 -10.73 -9.52
CA ALA A 61 3.39 -9.47 -10.04
C ALA A 61 4.92 -9.52 -10.18
N ILE A 62 5.61 -10.08 -9.17
CA ILE A 62 7.07 -10.25 -9.19
C ILE A 62 7.48 -11.17 -10.34
N GLU A 63 6.83 -12.32 -10.50
CA GLU A 63 7.15 -13.26 -11.58
C GLU A 63 6.96 -12.64 -12.95
N LYS A 64 5.84 -11.92 -13.17
CA LYS A 64 5.57 -11.25 -14.45
C LYS A 64 6.56 -10.12 -14.75
N LEU A 65 6.96 -9.35 -13.74
CA LEU A 65 7.93 -8.27 -13.91
C LEU A 65 9.35 -8.78 -14.16
N ILE A 66 9.76 -9.88 -13.50
CA ILE A 66 11.09 -10.47 -13.67
C ILE A 66 11.20 -11.20 -15.01
N ASN A 67 10.15 -11.93 -15.42
CA ASN A 67 10.18 -12.75 -16.63
C ASN A 67 9.91 -11.96 -17.92
N GLY A 68 9.92 -10.63 -17.85
CA GLY A 68 9.78 -9.77 -19.02
C GLY A 68 8.35 -9.73 -19.53
N ALA A 69 7.47 -9.03 -18.83
CA ALA A 69 6.39 -8.32 -19.50
C ALA A 69 6.95 -7.00 -20.08
N ASP A 70 7.90 -7.10 -21.02
CA ASP A 70 8.14 -6.05 -22.01
C ASP A 70 6.99 -6.13 -23.05
N ASP A 71 5.75 -6.01 -22.58
CA ASP A 71 4.61 -5.82 -23.47
C ASP A 71 4.50 -4.31 -23.68
N ASP A 72 5.49 -3.76 -24.40
CA ASP A 72 5.35 -2.53 -25.16
C ASP A 72 4.20 -2.74 -26.16
N SER A 73 2.97 -2.56 -25.69
CA SER A 73 1.85 -2.26 -26.57
C SER A 73 1.69 -0.73 -26.60
N ASP A 74 2.68 -0.08 -27.20
CA ASP A 74 2.50 1.18 -27.91
C ASP A 74 1.84 0.81 -29.26
N ASP A 75 0.51 0.95 -29.36
CA ASP A 75 -0.23 1.23 -30.62
C ASP A 75 -1.55 1.96 -30.32
#